data_AF-A0A2W1BKV9-F1
#
_entry.id   AF-A0A2W1BKV9-F1
#
_cell.length_a   1.000
_cell.length_b   1.000
_cell.length_c   1.000
_cell.angle_alpha   90.00
_cell.angle_beta   90.00
_cell.angle_gamma   90.00
#
_symmetry.space_group_name_H-M   'P 1'
#
loop_
_entity.id
_entity.type
_entity.pdbx_description
1 polymer ?
#
loop_
_entity_poly.entity_id
_entity_poly.type
_entity_poly.pdbx_seq_one_letter_code
_entity_poly.pdbx_strand_id
1 'polypeptide(L)'
;MFWANHEYGLTTKLKRQYQSMILYHDEEQRASAEASYKQMQERCKEPLRTEIAPAGTFYPAEDYHQKYRLQGHKDLCRSLGLDSSKLQTSHLAARLNGYLVGVGGRTQFEQEVQRLGLTEKQAEYVRRELERNEGGGLAC
;
A
#
# COMPACT_ATOMS: atom_id res chain seq x y z
N MET A 1 -5.81 7.40 6.26
CA MET A 1 -5.20 6.77 5.06
C MET A 1 -6.23 6.12 4.17
N PHE A 2 -6.96 5.09 4.60
CA PHE A 2 -7.95 4.37 3.78
C PHE A 2 -8.87 5.30 2.97
N TRP A 3 -9.56 6.21 3.66
CA TRP A 3 -10.47 7.16 3.02
C TRP A 3 -9.77 8.06 2.00
N ALA A 4 -8.60 8.60 2.32
CA ALA A 4 -7.87 9.53 1.46
C ALA A 4 -7.28 8.91 0.18
N ASN A 5 -7.35 7.58 0.01
CA ASN A 5 -6.73 6.85 -1.11
C ASN A 5 -7.71 6.41 -2.21
N HIS A 6 -9.00 6.77 -2.11
CA HIS A 6 -9.99 6.50 -3.16
C HIS A 6 -11.16 7.49 -3.10
N GLU A 7 -11.85 7.70 -4.22
CA GLU A 7 -13.03 8.55 -4.26
C GLU A 7 -14.28 7.85 -3.73
N TYR A 8 -15.02 8.55 -2.87
CA TYR A 8 -16.11 7.99 -2.07
C TYR A 8 -17.44 7.84 -2.83
N GLY A 9 -17.71 8.72 -3.80
CA GLY A 9 -18.93 8.74 -4.61
C GLY A 9 -18.83 7.95 -5.92
N LEU A 10 -17.62 7.74 -6.43
CA LEU A 10 -17.36 7.04 -7.70
C LEU A 10 -17.15 5.53 -7.54
N THR A 11 -17.16 4.98 -6.32
CA THR A 11 -17.22 3.52 -6.08
C THR A 11 -18.62 2.99 -6.41
N THR A 12 -19.11 3.33 -7.60
CA THR A 12 -20.22 2.69 -8.26
C THR A 12 -19.95 1.19 -8.26
N LYS A 13 -20.97 0.40 -7.91
CA LYS A 13 -20.91 -1.07 -7.84
C LYS A 13 -20.79 -1.65 -9.26
N LEU A 14 -19.69 -1.34 -9.95
CA LEU A 14 -19.45 -1.78 -11.32
C LEU A 14 -18.97 -3.23 -11.30
N LYS A 15 -18.11 -3.61 -10.34
CA LYS A 15 -17.58 -4.98 -10.18
C LYS A 15 -17.16 -5.26 -8.73
N ARG A 16 -17.51 -6.45 -8.21
CA ARG A 16 -17.10 -6.93 -6.86
C ARG A 16 -15.58 -6.84 -6.62
N GLN A 17 -14.79 -7.00 -7.67
CA GLN A 17 -13.33 -7.00 -7.60
C GLN A 17 -12.69 -5.66 -7.15
N TYR A 18 -13.41 -4.54 -7.26
CA TYR A 18 -12.91 -3.20 -6.89
C TYR A 18 -13.80 -2.50 -5.86
N GLN A 19 -14.62 -3.27 -5.12
CA GLN A 19 -15.50 -2.69 -4.12
C GLN A 19 -14.69 -2.14 -2.94
N SER A 20 -15.09 -0.97 -2.42
CA SER A 20 -14.53 -0.42 -1.19
C SER A 20 -15.07 -1.20 0.00
N MET A 21 -14.19 -1.71 0.85
CA MET A 21 -14.56 -2.62 1.94
C MET A 21 -13.56 -2.53 3.09
N ILE A 22 -14.08 -2.57 4.32
CA ILE A 22 -13.32 -2.69 5.57
C ILE A 22 -13.71 -4.02 6.22
N LEU A 23 -12.71 -4.86 6.47
CA LEU A 23 -12.86 -6.16 7.11
C LEU A 23 -12.37 -6.09 8.55
N TYR A 24 -13.24 -6.38 9.53
CA TYR A 24 -12.88 -6.35 10.95
C TYR A 24 -12.69 -7.77 11.52
N HIS A 25 -11.71 -7.94 12.40
CA HIS A 25 -11.46 -9.21 13.09
C HIS A 25 -12.08 -9.26 14.50
N ASP A 26 -12.41 -8.11 15.08
CA ASP A 26 -12.97 -7.97 16.42
C ASP A 26 -13.90 -6.75 16.52
N GLU A 27 -14.58 -6.61 17.66
CA GLU A 27 -15.56 -5.55 17.89
C GLU A 27 -14.90 -4.16 18.04
N GLU A 28 -13.64 -4.09 18.50
CA GLU A 28 -12.91 -2.83 18.62
C GLU A 28 -12.61 -2.23 17.23
N GLN A 29 -12.16 -3.08 16.30
CA GLN A 29 -11.97 -2.73 14.90
C GLN A 29 -13.28 -2.34 14.24
N ARG A 30 -14.37 -3.07 14.51
CA ARG A 30 -15.70 -2.73 14.00
C ARG A 30 -16.15 -1.35 14.47
N ALA A 31 -16.12 -1.10 15.77
CA ALA A 31 -16.52 0.18 16.35
C ALA A 31 -15.68 1.35 15.80
N SER A 32 -14.36 1.14 15.66
CA SER A 32 -13.45 2.12 15.06
C SER A 32 -13.76 2.40 13.60
N ALA A 33 -14.05 1.35 12.81
CA ALA A 33 -14.43 1.47 11.40
C ALA A 33 -15.76 2.24 11.25
N GLU A 34 -16.80 1.87 12.01
CA GLU A 34 -18.12 2.52 12.00
C GLU A 34 -18.04 4.00 12.43
N ALA A 35 -17.24 4.30 13.47
CA ALA A 35 -17.02 5.67 13.90
C ALA A 35 -16.33 6.50 12.80
N SER A 36 -15.29 5.95 12.16
CA SER A 36 -14.59 6.63 11.06
C SER A 36 -15.47 6.82 9.82
N TYR A 37 -16.36 5.86 9.54
CA TYR A 37 -17.34 5.92 8.45
C TYR A 37 -18.31 7.08 8.66
N LYS A 38 -18.88 7.21 9.87
CA LYS A 38 -19.81 8.31 10.20
C LYS A 38 -19.14 9.68 10.01
N GLN A 39 -17.92 9.84 10.53
CA GLN A 39 -17.15 11.07 10.37
C GLN A 39 -16.84 11.40 8.90
N MET A 40 -16.59 10.38 8.06
CA MET A 40 -16.35 10.58 6.64
C MET A 40 -17.65 10.91 5.90
N GLN A 41 -18.76 10.24 6.22
CA GLN A 41 -20.07 10.49 5.60
C GLN A 41 -20.53 11.94 5.79
N GLU A 42 -20.25 12.55 6.95
CA GLU A 42 -20.54 13.97 7.22
C GLU A 42 -19.78 14.93 6.29
N ARG A 43 -18.62 14.52 5.77
CA ARG A 43 -17.80 15.30 4.84
C ARG A 43 -18.17 15.06 3.37
N CYS A 44 -18.89 13.98 3.09
CA CYS A 44 -19.29 13.59 1.74
C CYS A 44 -20.69 14.12 1.41
N LYS A 45 -20.85 14.68 0.20
CA LYS A 45 -22.16 15.10 -0.31
C LYS A 45 -23.04 13.90 -0.70
N GLU A 46 -22.40 12.79 -1.09
CA GLU A 46 -23.06 11.57 -1.52
C GLU A 46 -22.95 10.47 -0.44
N PRO A 47 -23.89 9.52 -0.40
CA PRO A 47 -23.78 8.35 0.47
C PRO A 47 -22.53 7.54 0.15
N LEU A 48 -21.74 7.24 1.18
CA LEU A 48 -20.64 6.28 1.11
C LEU A 48 -21.19 4.89 0.75
N ARG A 49 -20.42 4.15 -0.04
CA ARG A 49 -20.76 2.77 -0.46
C ARG A 49 -19.84 1.71 0.15
N THR A 50 -18.90 2.10 0.99
CA THR A 50 -17.94 1.19 1.64
C THR A 50 -18.66 0.20 2.53
N GLU A 51 -18.41 -1.09 2.32
CA GLU A 51 -18.96 -2.16 3.15
C GLU A 51 -18.09 -2.37 4.39
N ILE A 52 -18.70 -2.51 5.58
CA ILE A 52 -18.01 -2.92 6.81
C ILE A 52 -18.54 -4.30 7.19
N ALA A 53 -17.67 -5.31 7.16
CA ALA A 53 -18.06 -6.72 7.32
C ALA A 53 -17.02 -7.51 8.14
N PRO A 54 -17.42 -8.63 8.79
CA PRO A 54 -16.47 -9.46 9.51
C PRO A 54 -15.45 -10.08 8.54
N ALA A 55 -14.20 -10.13 8.96
CA ALA A 55 -13.13 -10.77 8.21
C ALA A 55 -13.38 -12.27 8.09
N GLY A 56 -13.56 -12.73 6.84
CA GLY A 56 -13.59 -14.15 6.50
C GLY A 56 -12.19 -14.67 6.15
N THR A 57 -12.16 -15.83 5.48
CA THR A 57 -10.93 -16.38 4.91
C THR A 57 -10.34 -15.43 3.87
N PHE A 58 -9.09 -15.02 4.07
CA PHE A 58 -8.31 -14.26 3.10
C PHE A 58 -7.45 -15.22 2.27
N TYR A 59 -7.62 -15.18 0.95
CA TYR A 59 -6.81 -15.96 0.01
C TYR A 59 -5.72 -15.06 -0.55
N PRO A 60 -4.43 -15.35 -0.30
CA PRO A 60 -3.34 -14.58 -0.89
C PRO A 60 -3.43 -14.58 -2.42
N ALA A 61 -3.27 -13.41 -3.02
CA ALA A 61 -3.11 -13.28 -4.46
C ALA A 61 -1.79 -13.92 -4.92
N GLU A 62 -1.73 -14.26 -6.20
CA GLU A 62 -0.57 -14.86 -6.85
C GLU A 62 0.72 -14.04 -6.66
N ASP A 63 1.87 -14.70 -6.71
CA ASP A 63 3.17 -14.08 -6.44
C ASP A 63 3.46 -12.83 -7.27
N TYR A 64 3.02 -12.78 -8.53
CA TYR A 64 3.26 -11.64 -9.40
C TYR A 64 2.49 -10.37 -9.00
N HIS A 65 1.50 -10.48 -8.10
CA HIS A 65 0.81 -9.33 -7.53
C HIS A 65 1.55 -8.74 -6.31
N GLN A 66 2.50 -9.46 -5.74
CA GLN A 66 3.15 -9.10 -4.48
C GLN A 66 4.27 -8.10 -4.71
N LYS A 67 4.18 -6.92 -4.08
CA LYS A 67 5.16 -5.82 -4.25
C LYS A 67 5.43 -5.52 -5.73
N TYR A 68 4.34 -5.39 -6.49
CA TYR A 68 4.33 -5.28 -7.94
C TYR A 68 5.37 -4.30 -8.51
N ARG A 69 5.53 -3.10 -7.92
CA ARG A 69 6.53 -2.14 -8.41
C ARG A 69 7.94 -2.66 -8.18
N LEU A 70 8.25 -3.11 -6.97
CA LEU A 70 9.56 -3.66 -6.63
C LEU A 70 9.97 -4.85 -7.51
N GLN A 71 9.03 -5.75 -7.86
CA GLN A 71 9.29 -6.88 -8.75
C GLN A 71 9.75 -6.46 -10.16
N GLY A 72 9.41 -5.25 -10.61
CA GLY A 72 9.94 -4.68 -11.84
C GLY A 72 11.46 -4.42 -11.80
N HIS A 73 12.03 -4.26 -10.61
CA HIS A 73 13.46 -3.98 -10.39
C HIS A 73 14.21 -5.29 -10.07
N LYS A 74 14.30 -6.17 -11.08
CA LYS A 74 14.80 -7.56 -10.93
C LYS A 74 16.21 -7.65 -10.34
N ASP A 75 17.14 -6.79 -10.74
CA ASP A 75 18.51 -6.83 -10.24
C ASP A 75 18.59 -6.38 -8.77
N LEU A 76 17.77 -5.38 -8.38
CA LEU A 76 17.65 -4.97 -6.98
C LEU A 76 17.12 -6.14 -6.14
N CYS A 77 16.03 -6.78 -6.58
CA CYS A 77 15.48 -7.95 -5.90
C CYS A 77 16.50 -9.08 -5.75
N ARG A 78 17.24 -9.41 -6.82
CA ARG A 78 18.29 -10.43 -6.79
C ARG A 78 19.39 -10.07 -5.79
N SER A 79 19.86 -8.82 -5.82
CA SER A 79 20.92 -8.35 -4.91
C SER A 79 20.52 -8.34 -3.43
N LEU A 80 19.22 -8.23 -3.15
CA LEU A 80 18.65 -8.26 -1.80
C LEU A 80 18.20 -9.67 -1.38
N GLY A 81 18.37 -10.67 -2.25
CA GLY A 81 17.92 -12.04 -1.98
C GLY A 81 16.41 -12.14 -1.75
N LEU A 82 15.62 -11.30 -2.40
CA LEU A 82 14.15 -11.30 -2.30
C LEU A 82 13.56 -12.38 -3.20
N ASP A 83 13.04 -13.43 -2.56
CA ASP A 83 12.23 -14.48 -3.16
C ASP A 83 10.72 -14.18 -2.98
N SER A 84 9.85 -15.01 -3.57
CA SER A 84 8.39 -14.87 -3.46
C SER A 84 7.90 -14.72 -2.01
N SER A 85 8.43 -15.54 -1.10
CA SER A 85 8.06 -15.51 0.32
C SER A 85 8.44 -14.20 1.00
N LYS A 86 9.65 -13.69 0.73
CA LYS A 86 10.11 -12.40 1.27
C LYS A 86 9.37 -11.23 0.64
N LEU A 87 8.97 -11.30 -0.63
CA LEU A 87 8.15 -10.25 -1.24
C LEU A 87 6.79 -10.13 -0.55
N GLN A 88 6.22 -11.24 -0.09
CA GLN A 88 4.97 -11.22 0.68
C GLN A 88 5.16 -10.63 2.07
N THR A 89 6.21 -11.04 2.80
CA THR A 89 6.31 -10.84 4.26
C THR A 89 7.31 -9.79 4.73
N SER A 90 8.29 -9.41 3.90
CA SER A 90 9.41 -8.57 4.34
C SER A 90 9.02 -7.11 4.51
N HIS A 91 9.38 -6.55 5.67
CA HIS A 91 9.30 -5.11 5.93
C HIS A 91 10.12 -4.32 4.91
N LEU A 92 11.34 -4.76 4.59
CA LEU A 92 12.21 -4.13 3.59
C LEU A 92 11.52 -4.07 2.22
N ALA A 93 10.93 -5.18 1.78
CA ALA A 93 10.22 -5.24 0.50
C ALA A 93 9.01 -4.30 0.46
N ALA A 94 8.28 -4.16 1.58
CA ALA A 94 7.18 -3.21 1.69
C ALA A 94 7.64 -1.75 1.59
N ARG A 95 8.70 -1.37 2.31
CA ARG A 95 9.27 -0.02 2.27
C ARG A 95 9.78 0.31 0.86
N LEU A 96 10.60 -0.56 0.28
CA LEU A 96 11.16 -0.36 -1.06
C LEU A 96 10.06 -0.25 -2.13
N ASN A 97 9.02 -1.09 -2.08
CA ASN A 97 7.91 -0.96 -3.02
C ASN A 97 7.22 0.41 -2.91
N GLY A 98 7.05 0.95 -1.70
CA GLY A 98 6.50 2.29 -1.48
C GLY A 98 7.40 3.39 -2.07
N TYR A 99 8.70 3.36 -1.78
CA TYR A 99 9.66 4.33 -2.32
C TYR A 99 9.74 4.29 -3.85
N LEU A 100 9.69 3.09 -4.44
CA LEU A 100 9.67 2.91 -5.89
C LEU A 100 8.35 3.34 -6.53
N VAL A 101 7.26 3.47 -5.78
CA VAL A 101 6.04 4.16 -6.27
C VAL A 101 6.21 5.68 -6.26
N GLY A 102 7.08 6.22 -5.41
CA GLY A 102 7.20 7.67 -5.14
C GLY A 102 6.66 8.10 -3.77
N VAL A 103 6.26 7.15 -2.91
CA VAL A 103 5.68 7.45 -1.60
C VAL A 103 6.77 7.70 -0.55
N GLY A 104 6.57 8.72 0.28
CA GLY A 104 7.46 9.08 1.40
C GLY A 104 8.57 10.08 1.04
N GLY A 105 8.98 10.12 -0.23
CA GLY A 105 9.97 11.08 -0.72
C GLY A 105 11.39 10.84 -0.20
N ARG A 106 12.35 11.64 -0.70
CA ARG A 106 13.78 11.47 -0.40
C ARG A 106 14.10 11.66 1.08
N THR A 107 13.51 12.67 1.71
CA THR A 107 13.77 12.97 3.14
C THR A 107 13.45 11.78 4.03
N GLN A 108 12.31 11.11 3.81
CA GLN A 108 11.96 9.93 4.59
C GLN A 108 12.88 8.74 4.26
N PHE A 109 13.25 8.56 2.99
CA PHE A 109 14.18 7.51 2.60
C PHE A 109 15.53 7.64 3.33
N GLU A 110 16.12 8.84 3.37
CA GLU A 110 17.42 9.03 4.04
C GLU A 110 17.37 8.78 5.56
N GLN A 111 16.23 9.04 6.21
CA GLN A 111 16.06 8.76 7.64
C GLN A 111 16.01 7.26 7.94
N GLU A 112 15.59 6.45 6.96
CA GLU A 112 15.36 5.02 7.15
C GLU A 112 16.43 4.14 6.51
N VAL A 113 17.17 4.64 5.52
CA VAL A 113 18.10 3.86 4.68
C VAL A 113 19.08 3.03 5.51
N GLN A 114 19.58 3.57 6.62
CA GLN A 114 20.49 2.87 7.53
C GLN A 114 19.82 1.65 8.20
N ARG A 115 18.53 1.77 8.56
CA ARG A 115 17.75 0.68 9.17
C ARG A 115 17.30 -0.36 8.16
N LEU A 116 17.21 0.02 6.88
CA LEU A 116 16.84 -0.88 5.79
C LEU A 116 17.97 -1.86 5.41
N GLY A 117 19.19 -1.67 5.91
CA GLY A 117 20.31 -2.59 5.66
C GLY A 117 20.75 -2.61 4.20
N LEU A 118 20.51 -1.54 3.45
CA LEU A 118 20.94 -1.41 2.06
C LEU A 118 22.43 -1.12 1.99
N THR A 119 23.11 -1.72 1.03
CA THR A 119 24.44 -1.27 0.61
C THR A 119 24.33 0.10 -0.06
N GLU A 120 25.42 0.87 -0.10
CA GLU A 120 25.39 2.20 -0.72
C GLU A 120 24.93 2.16 -2.18
N LYS A 121 25.38 1.17 -2.96
CA LYS A 121 24.95 0.98 -4.35
C LYS A 121 23.44 0.73 -4.47
N GLN A 122 22.86 -0.03 -3.56
CA GLN A 122 21.41 -0.29 -3.54
C GLN A 122 20.65 0.98 -3.13
N ALA A 123 21.17 1.73 -2.14
CA ALA A 123 20.59 2.99 -1.72
C ALA A 123 20.62 4.04 -2.84
N GLU A 124 21.75 4.22 -3.52
CA GLU A 124 21.89 5.09 -4.69
C GLU A 124 20.91 4.74 -5.81
N TYR A 125 20.74 3.44 -6.09
CA TYR A 125 19.74 2.98 -7.05
C TYR A 125 18.33 3.43 -6.64
N VAL A 126 17.93 3.17 -5.39
CA VAL A 126 16.60 3.53 -4.89
C VAL A 126 16.39 5.04 -4.89
N ARG A 127 17.41 5.85 -4.51
CA ARG A 127 17.34 7.33 -4.59
C ARG A 127 17.04 7.79 -6.00
N ARG A 128 17.75 7.26 -6.99
CA ARG A 128 17.56 7.64 -8.39
C ARG A 128 16.16 7.27 -8.90
N GLU A 129 15.67 6.08 -8.56
CA GLU A 129 14.31 5.69 -8.96
C GLU A 129 13.25 6.52 -8.22
N LEU A 130 13.49 6.86 -6.95
CA LEU A 130 12.61 7.74 -6.17
C LEU A 130 12.52 9.13 -6.81
N GLU A 131 13.65 9.74 -7.17
CA GLU A 131 13.69 11.05 -7.86
C GLU A 131 12.94 11.01 -9.20
N ARG A 132 13.08 9.92 -9.96
CA ARG A 132 12.32 9.72 -11.22
C ARG A 132 10.82 9.62 -11.01
N ASN A 133 10.43 9.08 -9.85
CA ASN A 133 9.03 8.83 -9.50
C ASN A 133 8.49 9.89 -8.53
N GLU A 134 9.21 11.01 -8.32
CA GLU A 134 8.74 12.10 -7.46
C GLU A 134 7.41 12.66 -7.99
N GLY A 135 6.44 12.82 -7.09
CA GLY A 135 5.06 13.16 -7.44
C GLY A 135 4.19 11.95 -7.85
N GLY A 136 4.77 10.74 -7.94
CA GLY A 136 4.05 9.48 -8.09
C GLY A 136 3.23 9.15 -6.84
N GLY A 137 1.90 9.10 -6.99
CA GLY A 137 0.97 8.75 -5.92
C GLY A 137 0.52 7.29 -5.96
N LEU A 138 0.04 6.79 -4.81
CA LEU A 138 -0.75 5.56 -4.70
C LEU A 138 -2.25 5.80 -4.98
N ALA A 139 -2.58 6.86 -5.73
CA ALA A 139 -3.98 7.13 -6.08
C ALA A 139 -4.45 6.07 -7.08
N CYS A 140 -5.49 5.32 -6.69
CA CYS A 140 -6.27 4.50 -7.61
C CYS A 140 -7.30 5.34 -8.35
#